data_AF-I0H429-F1
#
_entry.id   AF-I0H429-F1
#
_cell.length_a   1.000
_cell.length_b   1.000
_cell.length_c   1.000
_cell.angle_alpha   90.00
_cell.angle_beta   90.00
_cell.angle_gamma   90.00
#
_symmetry.space_group_name_H-M   'P 1'
#
loop_
_entity.id
_entity.type
_entity.pdbx_description
1 polymer ?
#
loop_
_entity_poly.entity_id
_entity_poly.type
_entity_poly.pdbx_seq_one_letter_code
_entity_poly.pdbx_strand_id
1 'polypeptide(L)'
;MNSGALPATADPSAADDALVAQPIGYWSGAVHKAVIKRLRDSMAGIDVTQPQWWTLTRVGAGGGLTREDVVAQLADVADGPDEVPRAVDQLLHRGWIDADERGRLRLTDAGRAAQGRVRDLVAGLRAQIHQGIADDEYVAALKVMRRMISNIDSMTG
;
A
#
# COMPACT_ATOMS: atom_id res chain seq x y z
N MET A 1 -20.05 37.87 3.74
CA MET A 1 -19.79 37.14 5.00
C MET A 1 -20.70 35.93 5.03
N ASN A 2 -20.13 34.73 4.87
CA ASN A 2 -20.73 33.53 5.44
C ASN A 2 -19.59 32.56 5.77
N SER A 3 -19.02 32.74 6.96
CA SER A 3 -18.17 31.73 7.59
C SER A 3 -19.10 30.60 8.04
N GLY A 4 -19.56 29.80 7.09
CA GLY A 4 -20.23 28.54 7.40
C GLY A 4 -19.17 27.61 7.95
N ALA A 5 -19.27 27.29 9.25
CA ALA A 5 -18.44 26.28 9.87
C ALA A 5 -18.46 25.02 9.00
N LEU A 6 -17.28 24.59 8.53
CA LEU A 6 -17.14 23.30 7.85
C LEU A 6 -17.75 22.25 8.78
N PRO A 7 -18.69 21.40 8.32
CA PRO A 7 -19.25 20.37 9.16
C PRO A 7 -18.11 19.53 9.76
N ALA A 8 -18.04 19.49 11.08
CA ALA A 8 -17.03 18.74 11.81
C ALA A 8 -17.18 17.22 11.60
N THR A 9 -18.27 16.78 10.97
CA THR A 9 -18.64 15.40 10.72
C THR A 9 -18.81 15.20 9.22
N ALA A 10 -18.14 14.19 8.67
CA ALA A 10 -18.34 13.83 7.27
C ALA A 10 -19.77 13.30 7.06
N ASP A 11 -20.35 13.66 5.92
CA ASP A 11 -21.66 13.20 5.48
C ASP A 11 -21.51 12.38 4.20
N PRO A 12 -21.66 11.04 4.28
CA PRO A 12 -21.58 10.18 3.10
C PRO A 12 -22.68 10.39 2.05
N SER A 13 -23.74 11.11 2.40
CA SER A 13 -24.89 11.42 1.54
C SER A 13 -24.92 12.86 1.04
N ALA A 14 -23.84 13.63 1.26
CA ALA A 14 -23.75 15.01 0.81
C ALA A 14 -23.90 15.13 -0.71
N ALA A 15 -24.69 16.11 -1.15
CA ALA A 15 -24.80 16.48 -2.56
C ALA A 15 -23.53 17.18 -3.06
N ASP A 16 -23.37 17.25 -4.39
CA ASP A 16 -22.15 17.77 -5.05
C ASP A 16 -21.77 19.18 -4.60
N ASP A 17 -22.75 20.07 -4.41
CA ASP A 17 -22.55 21.45 -3.97
C ASP A 17 -22.03 21.55 -2.52
N ALA A 18 -22.27 20.52 -1.70
CA ALA A 18 -21.81 20.42 -0.33
C ALA A 18 -20.45 19.69 -0.18
N LEU A 19 -19.94 19.03 -1.22
CA LEU A 19 -18.67 18.29 -1.18
C LEU A 19 -17.47 19.17 -0.85
N VAL A 20 -17.47 20.44 -1.28
CA VAL A 20 -16.39 21.39 -0.99
C VAL A 20 -16.19 21.65 0.51
N ALA A 21 -17.25 21.45 1.31
CA ALA A 21 -17.21 21.66 2.75
C ALA A 21 -16.86 20.36 3.53
N GLN A 22 -16.76 19.22 2.84
CA GLN A 22 -16.50 17.94 3.49
C GLN A 22 -15.05 17.83 4.01
N PRO A 23 -14.83 17.20 5.17
CA PRO A 23 -13.50 17.07 5.75
C PRO A 23 -12.65 16.05 4.97
N ILE A 24 -11.68 16.55 4.21
CA ILE A 24 -10.72 15.72 3.45
C ILE A 24 -9.99 14.67 4.29
N GLY A 25 -9.69 14.95 5.56
CA GLY A 25 -9.04 14.00 6.46
C GLY A 25 -9.88 12.74 6.70
N TYR A 26 -11.20 12.87 6.76
CA TYR A 26 -12.09 11.72 6.85
C TYR A 26 -12.08 10.91 5.55
N TRP A 27 -12.29 11.58 4.41
CA TRP A 27 -12.45 10.90 3.12
C TRP A 27 -11.17 10.20 2.65
N SER A 28 -10.03 10.86 2.80
CA SER A 28 -8.72 10.24 2.54
C SER A 28 -8.47 9.03 3.44
N GLY A 29 -8.82 9.13 4.73
CA GLY A 29 -8.75 8.01 5.67
C GLY A 29 -9.71 6.87 5.32
N ALA A 30 -10.93 7.17 4.88
CA ALA A 30 -11.92 6.19 4.46
C ALA A 30 -11.47 5.42 3.22
N VAL A 31 -10.98 6.13 2.19
CA VAL A 31 -10.40 5.53 0.97
C VAL A 31 -9.21 4.65 1.34
N HIS A 32 -8.28 5.15 2.16
CA HIS A 32 -7.13 4.38 2.62
C HIS A 32 -7.55 3.06 3.28
N LYS A 33 -8.48 3.10 4.25
CA LYS A 33 -8.98 1.90 4.94
C LYS A 33 -9.63 0.91 3.97
N ALA A 34 -10.48 1.40 3.06
CA ALA A 34 -11.17 0.55 2.08
C ALA A 34 -10.19 -0.16 1.12
N VAL A 35 -9.22 0.59 0.59
CA VAL A 35 -8.20 0.06 -0.33
C VAL A 35 -7.31 -0.97 0.37
N ILE A 36 -6.78 -0.65 1.57
CA ILE A 36 -5.91 -1.58 2.31
C ILE A 36 -6.66 -2.84 2.72
N LYS A 37 -7.91 -2.73 3.18
CA LYS A 37 -8.75 -3.89 3.51
C LYS A 37 -8.93 -4.79 2.28
N ARG A 38 -9.38 -4.23 1.15
CA ARG A 38 -9.59 -5.00 -0.09
C ARG A 38 -8.30 -5.68 -0.58
N LEU A 39 -7.17 -5.00 -0.48
CA LEU A 39 -5.86 -5.55 -0.85
C LEU A 39 -5.51 -6.76 0.03
N ARG A 40 -5.62 -6.63 1.35
CA ARG A 40 -5.34 -7.70 2.31
C ARG A 40 -6.27 -8.90 2.10
N ASP A 41 -7.57 -8.66 1.96
CA ASP A 41 -8.58 -9.70 1.71
C ASP A 41 -8.26 -10.47 0.41
N SER A 42 -7.84 -9.76 -0.64
CA SER A 42 -7.52 -10.37 -1.93
C SER A 42 -6.21 -11.17 -1.87
N MET A 43 -5.17 -10.65 -1.21
CA MET A 43 -3.91 -11.38 -1.00
C MET A 43 -4.11 -12.64 -0.16
N ALA A 44 -4.97 -12.58 0.87
CA ALA A 44 -5.32 -13.75 1.67
C ALA A 44 -5.95 -14.86 0.83
N GLY A 45 -6.75 -14.51 -0.19
CA GLY A 45 -7.34 -15.48 -1.13
C GLY A 45 -6.33 -16.24 -2.01
N ILE A 46 -5.05 -15.83 -2.02
CA ILE A 46 -3.96 -16.54 -2.70
C ILE A 46 -2.86 -17.00 -1.74
N ASP A 47 -3.18 -17.11 -0.45
CA ASP A 47 -2.27 -17.52 0.63
C ASP A 47 -1.00 -16.66 0.71
N VAL A 48 -1.16 -15.34 0.59
CA VAL A 48 -0.08 -14.35 0.73
C VAL A 48 -0.48 -13.28 1.74
N THR A 49 0.45 -12.93 2.64
CA THR A 49 0.27 -11.78 3.54
C THR A 49 0.95 -10.54 2.98
N GLN A 50 0.56 -9.36 3.48
CA GLN A 50 1.16 -8.09 3.06
C GLN A 50 2.68 -8.01 3.33
N PRO A 51 3.20 -8.43 4.51
CA PRO A 51 4.65 -8.53 4.73
C PRO A 51 5.35 -9.50 3.76
N GLN A 52 4.75 -10.65 3.45
CA GLN A 52 5.30 -11.58 2.46
C GLN A 52 5.37 -10.96 1.07
N TRP A 53 4.34 -10.22 0.66
CA TRP A 53 4.34 -9.50 -0.61
C TRP A 53 5.46 -8.45 -0.69
N TRP A 54 5.63 -7.64 0.36
CA TRP A 54 6.70 -6.65 0.40
C TRP A 54 8.07 -7.31 0.32
N THR A 55 8.30 -8.39 1.07
CA THR A 55 9.54 -9.16 1.02
C THR A 55 9.80 -9.73 -0.38
N LEU A 56 8.82 -10.37 -1.02
CA LEU A 56 8.95 -10.87 -2.39
C LEU A 56 9.27 -9.74 -3.38
N THR A 57 8.64 -8.58 -3.23
CA THR A 57 8.89 -7.40 -4.08
C THR A 57 10.31 -6.89 -3.92
N ARG A 58 10.80 -6.75 -2.68
CA ARG A 58 12.16 -6.28 -2.38
C ARG A 58 13.21 -7.25 -2.90
N VAL A 59 13.08 -8.54 -2.59
CA VAL A 59 14.02 -9.57 -3.06
C VAL A 59 13.99 -9.68 -4.59
N GLY A 60 12.82 -9.58 -5.21
CA GLY A 60 12.68 -9.64 -6.66
C GLY A 60 13.17 -8.40 -7.41
N ALA A 61 13.30 -7.24 -6.75
CA ALA A 61 13.96 -6.07 -7.33
C ALA A 61 15.47 -6.27 -7.53
N GLY A 62 16.04 -7.33 -6.93
CA GLY A 62 17.46 -7.65 -7.01
C GLY A 62 18.30 -6.89 -5.97
N GLY A 63 19.62 -6.87 -6.18
CA GLY A 63 20.57 -6.20 -5.29
C GLY A 63 21.20 -7.09 -4.22
N GLY A 64 20.81 -8.36 -4.12
CA GLY A 64 21.44 -9.32 -3.22
C GLY A 64 21.27 -8.96 -1.74
N LEU A 65 20.05 -8.56 -1.36
CA LEU A 65 19.71 -8.17 0.01
C LEU A 65 19.84 -9.35 0.98
N THR A 66 20.39 -9.12 2.17
CA THR A 66 20.31 -10.09 3.27
C THR A 66 18.96 -10.00 3.97
N ARG A 67 18.73 -10.91 4.93
CA ARG A 67 17.57 -10.83 5.84
C ARG A 67 17.52 -9.48 6.56
N GLU A 68 18.65 -9.05 7.10
CA GLU A 68 18.78 -7.82 7.87
C GLU A 68 18.45 -6.59 7.01
N ASP A 69 18.91 -6.58 5.76
CA ASP A 69 18.59 -5.50 4.81
C ASP A 69 17.08 -5.40 4.55
N VAL A 70 16.41 -6.55 4.32
CA VAL A 70 14.96 -6.59 4.08
C VAL A 70 14.19 -6.11 5.31
N VAL A 71 14.59 -6.55 6.50
CA VAL A 71 13.97 -6.13 7.77
C VAL A 71 14.14 -4.62 7.98
N ALA A 72 15.35 -4.10 7.79
CA ALA A 72 15.63 -2.68 7.95
C ALA A 72 14.82 -1.81 6.96
N GLN A 73 14.74 -2.22 5.69
CA GLN A 73 14.01 -1.47 4.65
C GLN A 73 12.48 -1.50 4.80
N LEU A 74 11.95 -2.44 5.57
CA LEU A 74 10.50 -2.60 5.75
C LEU A 74 10.03 -2.25 7.18
N ALA A 75 10.94 -1.83 8.06
CA ALA A 75 10.64 -1.53 9.47
C ALA A 75 9.54 -0.45 9.62
N ASP A 76 9.62 0.62 8.82
CA ASP A 76 8.70 1.77 8.93
C ASP A 76 7.28 1.48 8.42
N VAL A 77 7.11 0.42 7.61
CA VAL A 77 5.82 0.07 7.00
C VAL A 77 5.18 -1.16 7.63
N ALA A 78 5.92 -1.91 8.45
CA ALA A 78 5.43 -3.08 9.13
C ALA A 78 4.61 -2.72 10.38
N ASP A 79 3.53 -3.46 10.63
CA ASP A 79 2.68 -3.28 11.82
C ASP A 79 3.39 -3.70 13.13
N GLY A 80 4.56 -4.34 13.04
CA GLY A 80 5.38 -4.72 14.18
C GLY A 80 6.77 -5.25 13.80
N PRO A 81 7.74 -5.24 14.74
CA PRO A 81 9.15 -5.55 14.47
C PRO A 81 9.38 -6.99 14.00
N ASP A 82 8.48 -7.92 14.35
CA ASP A 82 8.62 -9.33 14.00
C ASP A 82 7.92 -9.73 12.69
N GLU A 83 7.08 -8.86 12.12
CA GLU A 83 6.28 -9.20 10.93
C GLU A 83 7.15 -9.53 9.72
N VAL A 84 8.18 -8.72 9.47
CA VAL A 84 9.10 -8.91 8.34
C VAL A 84 10.03 -10.10 8.57
N PRO A 85 10.67 -10.26 9.76
CA PRO A 85 11.42 -11.48 10.08
C PRO A 85 10.60 -12.76 9.87
N ARG A 86 9.37 -12.83 10.39
CA ARG A 86 8.50 -14.00 10.21
C ARG A 86 8.14 -14.23 8.75
N ALA A 87 7.90 -13.17 7.98
CA ALA A 87 7.64 -13.29 6.55
C ALA A 87 8.82 -13.88 5.79
N VAL A 88 10.06 -13.47 6.10
CA VAL A 88 11.27 -14.06 5.50
C VAL A 88 11.36 -15.55 5.82
N ASP A 89 11.17 -15.94 7.09
CA ASP A 89 11.20 -17.35 7.51
C ASP A 89 10.15 -18.20 6.79
N GLN A 90 8.92 -17.70 6.69
CA GLN A 90 7.83 -18.37 6.00
C GLN A 90 8.12 -18.52 4.50
N LEU A 91 8.70 -17.51 3.86
CA LEU A 91 9.03 -17.57 2.43
C LEU A 91 10.22 -18.51 2.14
N LEU A 92 11.20 -18.58 3.04
CA LEU A 92 12.28 -19.58 2.99
C LEU A 92 11.71 -20.99 3.15
N HIS A 93 10.84 -21.20 4.15
CA HIS A 93 10.20 -22.50 4.38
C HIS A 93 9.33 -22.95 3.21
N ARG A 94 8.61 -22.03 2.54
CA ARG A 94 7.83 -22.29 1.32
C ARG A 94 8.71 -22.54 0.08
N GLY A 95 10.02 -22.32 0.17
CA GLY A 95 10.94 -22.38 -0.97
C GLY A 95 10.65 -21.32 -2.03
N TRP A 96 10.06 -20.18 -1.64
CA TRP A 96 9.79 -19.05 -2.55
C TRP A 96 10.99 -18.09 -2.61
N ILE A 97 11.75 -18.01 -1.53
CA ILE A 97 13.09 -17.43 -1.54
C ILE A 97 14.09 -18.49 -1.09
N ASP A 98 15.33 -18.33 -1.52
CA ASP A 98 16.47 -19.03 -0.95
C ASP A 98 17.57 -18.01 -0.61
N ALA A 99 18.58 -18.47 0.13
CA ALA A 99 19.76 -17.68 0.47
C ALA A 99 21.00 -18.34 -0.16
N ASP A 100 21.92 -17.53 -0.67
CA ASP A 100 23.24 -18.01 -1.07
C ASP A 100 24.19 -18.18 0.13
N GLU A 101 25.42 -18.62 -0.14
CA GLU A 101 26.46 -18.82 0.89
C GLU A 101 26.80 -17.56 1.72
N ARG A 102 26.46 -16.38 1.20
CA ARG A 102 26.68 -15.09 1.85
C ARG A 102 25.39 -14.56 2.51
N GLY A 103 24.33 -15.37 2.58
CA GLY A 103 23.05 -15.01 3.19
C GLY A 103 22.20 -14.09 2.32
N ARG A 104 22.54 -13.89 1.04
CA ARG A 104 21.77 -13.01 0.16
C ARG A 104 20.57 -13.74 -0.39
N LEU A 105 19.42 -13.09 -0.25
CA LEU A 105 18.13 -13.61 -0.65
C LEU A 105 17.93 -13.46 -2.15
N ARG A 106 17.39 -14.51 -2.78
CA ARG A 106 16.93 -14.49 -4.17
C ARG A 106 15.60 -15.22 -4.30
N LEU A 107 14.79 -14.80 -5.28
CA LEU A 107 13.58 -15.53 -5.62
C LEU A 107 13.94 -16.85 -6.29
N THR A 108 13.24 -17.91 -5.91
CA THR A 108 13.19 -19.16 -6.69
C THR A 108 12.22 -19.01 -7.87
N ASP A 109 12.11 -20.02 -8.73
CA ASP A 109 11.07 -20.03 -9.78
C ASP A 109 9.66 -20.01 -9.17
N ALA A 110 9.43 -20.76 -8.10
CA ALA A 110 8.17 -20.75 -7.37
C ALA A 110 7.87 -19.37 -6.76
N GLY A 111 8.89 -18.69 -6.21
CA GLY A 111 8.78 -17.33 -5.71
C GLY A 111 8.47 -16.30 -6.78
N ARG A 112 9.11 -16.41 -7.96
CA ARG A 112 8.78 -15.57 -9.13
C ARG A 112 7.34 -15.77 -9.58
N ALA A 113 6.87 -17.02 -9.66
CA ALA A 113 5.49 -17.32 -10.01
C ALA A 113 4.50 -16.76 -8.98
N ALA A 114 4.81 -16.87 -7.68
CA ALA A 114 4.00 -16.27 -6.63
C ALA A 114 3.98 -14.74 -6.70
N GLN A 115 5.14 -14.12 -6.89
CA GLN A 115 5.25 -12.68 -7.08
C GLN A 115 4.41 -12.21 -8.29
N GLY A 116 4.44 -12.96 -9.40
CA GLY A 116 3.59 -12.71 -10.57
C GLY A 116 2.10 -12.70 -10.23
N ARG A 117 1.60 -13.75 -9.53
CA ARG A 117 0.19 -13.82 -9.10
C ARG A 117 -0.22 -12.62 -8.24
N VAL A 118 0.64 -12.19 -7.31
CA VAL A 118 0.35 -11.02 -6.48
C VAL A 118 0.35 -9.74 -7.32
N ARG A 119 1.26 -9.59 -8.29
CA ARG A 119 1.28 -8.43 -9.20
C ARG A 119 0.02 -8.35 -10.05
N ASP A 120 -0.42 -9.47 -10.61
CA ASP A 120 -1.64 -9.54 -11.42
C ASP A 120 -2.88 -9.20 -10.58
N LEU A 121 -2.92 -9.69 -9.34
CA LEU A 121 -3.97 -9.37 -8.38
C LEU A 121 -3.99 -7.87 -8.05
N VAL A 122 -2.84 -7.26 -7.77
CA VAL A 122 -2.72 -5.81 -7.48
C VAL A 122 -3.13 -4.98 -8.70
N ALA A 123 -2.72 -5.39 -9.91
CA ALA A 123 -3.09 -4.72 -11.14
C ALA A 123 -4.61 -4.79 -11.38
N GLY A 124 -5.23 -5.96 -11.18
CA GLY A 124 -6.67 -6.14 -11.27
C GLY A 124 -7.44 -5.30 -10.25
N LEU A 125 -6.97 -5.25 -9.00
CA LEU A 125 -7.56 -4.38 -7.98
C LEU A 125 -7.44 -2.90 -8.33
N ARG A 126 -6.30 -2.46 -8.86
CA ARG A 126 -6.14 -1.09 -9.34
C ARG A 126 -7.16 -0.76 -10.42
N ALA A 127 -7.37 -1.65 -11.40
CA ALA A 127 -8.37 -1.45 -12.43
C ALA A 127 -9.79 -1.34 -11.85
N GLN A 128 -10.14 -2.16 -10.85
CA GLN A 128 -11.44 -2.09 -10.17
C GLN A 128 -11.62 -0.80 -9.37
N ILE A 129 -10.58 -0.37 -8.64
CA ILE A 129 -10.61 0.89 -7.86
C ILE A 129 -10.77 2.11 -8.78
N HIS A 130 -10.22 2.06 -9.99
CA HIS A 130 -10.31 3.12 -10.98
C HIS A 130 -11.56 3.04 -11.87
N GLN A 131 -12.43 2.04 -11.69
CA GLN A 131 -13.61 1.87 -12.52
C GLN A 131 -14.53 3.09 -12.41
N GLY A 132 -14.81 3.73 -13.55
CA GLY A 132 -15.66 4.93 -13.62
C GLY A 132 -14.96 6.24 -13.27
N ILE A 133 -13.65 6.23 -13.00
CA ILE A 133 -12.84 7.42 -12.73
C ILE A 133 -11.97 7.69 -13.96
N ALA A 134 -12.07 8.88 -14.53
CA ALA A 134 -11.21 9.26 -15.64
C ALA A 134 -9.75 9.48 -15.17
N ASP A 135 -8.77 9.20 -16.03
CA ASP A 135 -7.35 9.30 -15.65
C ASP A 135 -6.96 10.74 -15.23
N ASP A 136 -7.51 11.75 -15.89
CA ASP A 136 -7.28 13.16 -15.58
C ASP A 136 -7.92 13.59 -14.25
N GLU A 137 -9.13 13.10 -13.96
CA GLU A 137 -9.81 13.27 -12.66
C GLU A 137 -8.97 12.66 -11.52
N TYR A 138 -8.51 11.42 -11.68
CA TYR A 138 -7.67 10.76 -10.70
C TYR A 138 -6.33 11.50 -10.49
N VAL A 139 -5.70 11.94 -11.59
CA VAL A 139 -4.48 12.76 -11.54
C VAL A 139 -4.73 14.10 -10.83
N ALA A 140 -5.87 14.74 -11.07
CA ALA A 140 -6.24 15.98 -10.40
C ALA A 140 -6.40 15.78 -8.88
N ALA A 141 -7.09 14.72 -8.46
CA ALA A 141 -7.24 14.36 -7.05
C ALA A 141 -5.87 14.14 -6.37
N LEU A 142 -4.96 13.39 -7.00
CA LEU A 142 -3.60 13.20 -6.48
C LEU A 142 -2.81 14.51 -6.40
N LYS A 143 -2.92 15.39 -7.40
CA LYS A 143 -2.24 16.71 -7.39
C LYS A 143 -2.75 17.59 -6.25
N VAL A 144 -4.06 17.59 -5.98
CA VAL A 144 -4.65 18.30 -4.85
C VAL A 144 -4.11 17.76 -3.53
N MET A 145 -4.15 16.44 -3.31
CA MET A 145 -3.62 15.83 -2.07
C MET A 145 -2.13 16.13 -1.86
N ARG A 146 -1.30 16.04 -2.92
CA ARG A 146 0.12 16.39 -2.84
C ARG A 146 0.34 17.86 -2.46
N ARG A 147 -0.47 18.78 -2.99
CA ARG A 147 -0.40 20.20 -2.62
C ARG A 147 -0.78 20.41 -1.16
N MET A 148 -1.80 19.70 -0.67
CA MET A 148 -2.21 19.78 0.73
C MET A 148 -1.10 19.31 1.68
N ILE A 149 -0.45 18.17 1.39
CA ILE A 149 0.70 17.68 2.16
C ILE A 149 1.81 18.73 2.17
N SER A 150 2.19 19.27 1.01
CA SER A 150 3.22 20.32 0.92
C SER A 150 2.88 21.57 1.74
N ASN A 151 1.62 21.97 1.80
CA ASN A 151 1.19 23.11 2.61
C ASN A 151 1.32 22.80 4.12
N ILE A 152 0.96 21.59 4.54
CA ILE A 152 1.06 21.13 5.94
C ILE A 152 2.53 21.08 6.38
N ASP A 153 3.39 20.45 5.57
CA ASP A 153 4.83 20.33 5.90
C ASP A 153 5.48 21.71 6.06
N SER A 154 5.04 22.70 5.26
CA SER A 154 5.51 24.08 5.33
C SER A 154 5.00 24.84 6.56
N MET A 155 3.93 24.38 7.22
CA MET A 155 3.45 24.95 8.49
C MET A 155 4.23 24.43 9.69
N THR A 156 4.88 23.26 9.54
CA THR A 156 5.64 22.59 10.60
C THR A 156 7.14 22.87 10.58
N GLY A 157 7.62 23.66 9.61
CA GLY A 157 9.02 24.07 9.47
C GLY A 157 9.26 25.55 9.74
#